data_AF-A0A7U2F9A0-F1
#
_entry.id   AF-A0A7U2F9A0-F1
#
_cell.length_a   1.000
_cell.length_b   1.000
_cell.length_c   1.000
_cell.angle_alpha   90.00
_cell.angle_beta   90.00
_cell.angle_gamma   90.00
#
_symmetry.space_group_name_H-M   'P 1'
#
loop_
_entity.id
_entity.type
_entity.pdbx_description
1 polymer ?
#
loop_
_entity_poly.entity_id
_entity_poly.type
_entity_poly.pdbx_seq_one_letter_code
_entity_poly.pdbx_strand_id
1 'polypeptide(L)'
;MANQQSFHQFLDLPKELRIIVYEHIPVQTLFATASRDETGTPVVRVVLRFVERNILQTNHFLRDEAEVYIHRETAKISSPVQVIADCEFFHDVPAIIARCHRAQSVQLRVLGTDRARLGLGALRFKEEKMDAMRIDVWARLAKMNLATRNEIQIGIWIHRDINLAPFLDTLEESVDRVMNAIGTVLATVSFDWENREEVDEADEVFDMFEDEVVQVVKEMATVARLAEWGVSRFEKLFRYTDEGLKIADDRGSEDGSEDGSGMEVDEEY
;
A
#
# COMPACT_ATOMS: atom_id res chain seq x y z
N MET A 1 31.44 23.05 -36.25
CA MET A 1 30.09 22.44 -36.27
C MET A 1 29.99 21.60 -35.02
N ALA A 2 29.25 22.07 -34.01
CA ALA A 2 29.08 21.33 -32.77
C ALA A 2 28.27 20.06 -33.05
N ASN A 3 28.82 18.90 -32.69
CA ASN A 3 28.08 17.65 -32.68
C ASN A 3 26.85 17.84 -31.80
N GLN A 4 25.66 17.90 -32.41
CA GLN A 4 24.42 17.61 -31.71
C GLN A 4 24.53 16.14 -31.27
N GLN A 5 25.08 15.91 -30.07
CA GLN A 5 24.88 14.64 -29.38
C GLN A 5 23.37 14.48 -29.24
N SER A 6 22.82 13.52 -29.97
CA SER A 6 21.40 13.24 -29.98
C SER A 6 20.93 13.05 -28.54
N PHE A 7 19.82 13.70 -28.18
CA PHE A 7 19.15 13.60 -26.88
C PHE A 7 18.56 12.20 -26.60
N HIS A 8 19.05 11.14 -27.26
CA HIS A 8 18.47 9.81 -27.27
C HIS A 8 19.48 8.70 -27.02
N GLN A 9 20.51 8.96 -26.21
CA GLN A 9 21.49 7.95 -25.79
C GLN A 9 20.85 6.67 -25.22
N PHE A 10 19.63 6.76 -24.67
CA PHE A 10 18.87 5.59 -24.20
C PHE A 10 18.27 4.76 -25.35
N LEU A 11 17.84 5.37 -26.45
CA LEU A 11 17.33 4.65 -27.63
C LEU A 11 18.44 3.87 -28.34
N ASP A 12 19.68 4.37 -28.23
CA ASP A 12 20.87 3.77 -28.83
C ASP A 12 21.33 2.50 -28.07
N LEU A 13 20.83 2.28 -26.85
CA LEU A 13 21.11 1.05 -26.10
C LEU A 13 20.44 -0.16 -26.77
N PRO A 14 21.10 -1.32 -26.86
CA PRO A 14 20.46 -2.58 -27.21
C PRO A 14 19.21 -2.85 -26.36
N LYS A 15 18.23 -3.53 -26.96
CA LYS A 15 16.93 -3.82 -26.31
C LYS A 15 17.11 -4.51 -24.96
N GLU A 16 18.07 -5.42 -24.87
CA GLU A 16 18.41 -6.18 -23.67
C GLU A 16 18.81 -5.26 -22.52
N LEU A 17 19.59 -4.20 -22.79
CA LEU A 17 19.99 -3.22 -21.78
C LEU A 17 18.84 -2.31 -21.38
N ARG A 18 17.97 -1.93 -22.32
CA ARG A 18 16.77 -1.14 -22.00
C ARG A 18 15.80 -1.91 -21.09
N ILE A 19 15.66 -3.22 -21.32
CA ILE A 19 14.86 -4.10 -20.46
C ILE A 19 15.37 -4.09 -19.03
N ILE A 20 16.69 -4.22 -18.85
CA ILE A 20 17.32 -4.15 -17.52
C ILE A 20 16.97 -2.82 -16.86
N VAL A 21 17.00 -1.70 -17.58
CA VAL A 21 16.60 -0.41 -17.03
C VAL A 21 15.13 -0.39 -16.61
N TYR A 22 14.22 -0.98 -17.41
CA TYR A 22 12.80 -1.07 -17.04
C TYR A 22 12.56 -1.91 -15.78
N GLU A 23 13.36 -2.95 -15.55
CA GLU A 23 13.31 -3.78 -14.35
C GLU A 23 13.77 -3.04 -13.08
N HIS A 24 14.55 -1.97 -13.23
CA HIS A 24 15.06 -1.16 -12.12
C HIS A 24 14.26 0.13 -11.88
N ILE A 25 13.12 0.31 -12.57
CA ILE A 25 12.25 1.46 -12.30
C ILE A 25 11.70 1.33 -10.87
N PRO A 26 11.74 2.41 -10.07
CA PRO A 26 11.23 2.38 -8.71
C PRO A 26 9.79 1.89 -8.61
N VAL A 27 9.56 1.06 -7.60
CA VAL A 27 8.23 0.64 -7.17
C VAL A 27 7.69 1.69 -6.22
N GLN A 28 6.51 2.19 -6.54
CA GLN A 28 5.73 3.08 -5.69
C GLN A 28 4.70 2.27 -4.92
N THR A 29 4.47 2.65 -3.67
CA THR A 29 3.40 2.10 -2.82
C THR A 29 2.37 3.20 -2.57
N LEU A 30 1.10 2.90 -2.82
CA LEU A 30 -0.03 3.76 -2.50
C LEU A 30 -1.00 3.02 -1.58
N PHE A 31 -1.60 3.77 -0.65
CA PHE A 31 -2.67 3.28 0.21
C PHE A 31 -3.97 3.92 -0.23
N ALA A 32 -4.94 3.11 -0.64
CA ALA A 32 -6.25 3.60 -0.99
C ALA A 32 -7.23 3.31 0.14
N THR A 33 -8.03 4.31 0.49
CA THR A 33 -9.02 4.19 1.56
C THR A 33 -10.24 3.42 1.06
N ALA A 34 -10.43 2.21 1.59
CA ALA A 34 -11.51 1.30 1.20
C ALA A 34 -12.78 1.47 2.03
N SER A 35 -12.64 1.85 3.31
CA SER A 35 -13.73 2.19 4.23
C SER A 35 -13.33 3.40 5.10
N ARG A 36 -14.34 4.17 5.52
CA ARG A 36 -14.20 5.33 6.42
C ARG A 36 -15.23 5.19 7.54
N ASP A 37 -14.90 5.67 8.73
CA ASP A 37 -15.85 5.77 9.84
C ASP A 37 -16.87 6.90 9.61
N GLU A 38 -17.72 7.14 10.61
CA GLU A 38 -18.71 8.23 10.59
C GLU A 38 -18.08 9.63 10.54
N THR A 39 -16.82 9.76 10.97
CA THR A 39 -16.07 11.02 10.98
C THR A 39 -15.35 11.29 9.65
N GLY A 40 -15.33 10.31 8.74
CA GLY A 40 -14.60 10.36 7.48
C GLY A 40 -13.13 9.94 7.60
N THR A 41 -12.71 9.47 8.77
CA THR A 41 -11.38 8.92 9.03
C THR A 41 -11.24 7.57 8.32
N PRO A 42 -10.13 7.31 7.61
CA PRO A 42 -9.89 6.01 6.98
C PRO A 42 -9.78 4.92 8.04
N VAL A 43 -10.48 3.80 7.85
CA VAL A 43 -10.48 2.66 8.80
C VAL A 43 -10.15 1.32 8.14
N VAL A 44 -10.33 1.22 6.82
CA VAL A 44 -9.80 0.10 6.03
C VAL A 44 -9.05 0.68 4.84
N ARG A 45 -7.84 0.19 4.61
CA ARG A 45 -6.99 0.57 3.48
C ARG A 45 -6.54 -0.65 2.70
N VAL A 46 -6.30 -0.44 1.42
CA VAL A 46 -5.73 -1.45 0.53
C VAL A 46 -4.40 -0.97 -0.02
N VAL A 47 -3.45 -1.89 -0.15
CA VAL A 47 -2.10 -1.56 -0.63
C VAL A 47 -2.01 -1.77 -2.13
N LEU A 48 -1.55 -0.74 -2.82
CA LEU A 48 -1.36 -0.68 -4.27
C LEU A 48 0.11 -0.45 -4.58
N ARG A 49 0.81 -1.51 -4.99
CA ARG A 49 2.20 -1.40 -5.46
C ARG A 49 2.25 -1.36 -6.98
N PHE A 50 2.97 -0.40 -7.54
CA PHE A 50 3.10 -0.25 -8.98
C PHE A 50 4.43 0.38 -9.37
N VAL A 51 4.86 0.10 -10.60
CA VAL A 51 6.05 0.73 -11.18
C VAL A 51 5.66 2.09 -11.76
N GLU A 52 6.41 3.13 -11.39
CA GLU A 52 6.14 4.49 -11.85
C GLU A 52 6.31 4.62 -13.38
N ARG A 53 5.40 5.36 -14.02
CA ARG A 53 5.30 5.43 -15.48
C ARG A 53 5.83 6.72 -16.08
N ASN A 54 6.49 7.56 -15.30
CA ASN A 54 7.00 8.86 -15.78
C ASN A 54 7.97 8.67 -16.95
N ILE A 55 8.72 7.56 -16.98
CA ILE A 55 9.60 7.20 -18.11
C ILE A 55 8.84 6.97 -19.43
N LEU A 56 7.55 6.58 -19.37
CA LEU A 56 6.70 6.41 -20.55
C LEU A 56 6.21 7.75 -21.11
N GLN A 57 6.20 8.80 -20.28
CA GLN A 57 5.74 10.14 -20.67
C GLN A 57 6.85 10.92 -21.39
N THR A 58 8.12 10.61 -21.13
CA THR A 58 9.27 11.30 -21.71
C THR A 58 9.62 10.84 -23.12
N ASN A 59 9.21 9.63 -23.57
CA ASN A 59 9.50 9.18 -24.93
C ASN A 59 8.45 8.21 -25.50
N HIS A 60 7.71 8.67 -26.52
CA HIS A 60 6.66 7.90 -27.18
C HIS A 60 7.19 6.65 -27.93
N PHE A 61 8.43 6.66 -28.40
CA PHE A 61 9.03 5.51 -29.10
C PHE A 61 9.31 4.34 -28.16
N LEU A 62 9.58 4.62 -26.89
CA LEU A 62 9.80 3.61 -25.86
C LEU A 62 8.51 3.15 -25.23
N ARG A 63 7.44 3.94 -25.36
CA ARG A 63 6.19 3.70 -24.67
C ARG A 63 5.67 2.29 -24.92
N ASP A 64 5.52 1.89 -26.17
CA ASP A 64 4.94 0.57 -26.50
C ASP A 64 5.83 -0.59 -26.04
N GLU A 65 7.16 -0.42 -26.08
CA GLU A 65 8.12 -1.41 -25.59
C GLU A 65 8.06 -1.50 -24.05
N ALA A 66 8.34 -0.39 -23.37
CA ALA A 66 8.41 -0.27 -21.93
C ALA A 66 7.07 -0.58 -21.24
N GLU A 67 5.94 -0.25 -21.88
CA GLU A 67 4.62 -0.51 -21.34
C GLU A 67 4.41 -2.01 -21.10
N VAL A 68 4.84 -2.90 -22.00
CA VAL A 68 4.72 -4.35 -21.80
C VAL A 68 5.52 -4.81 -20.57
N TYR A 69 6.74 -4.30 -20.41
CA TYR A 69 7.60 -4.67 -19.28
C TYR A 69 7.08 -4.12 -17.96
N ILE A 70 6.75 -2.83 -17.90
CA ILE A 70 6.22 -2.18 -16.70
C ILE A 70 4.91 -2.84 -16.24
N HIS A 71 4.05 -3.28 -17.16
CA HIS A 71 2.85 -4.04 -16.81
C HIS A 71 3.18 -5.38 -16.17
N ARG A 72 4.15 -6.12 -16.74
CA ARG A 72 4.60 -7.40 -16.20
C ARG A 72 5.24 -7.23 -14.82
N GLU A 73 6.13 -6.25 -14.66
CA GLU A 73 6.78 -5.98 -13.37
C GLU A 73 5.77 -5.55 -12.32
N THR A 74 4.85 -4.64 -12.66
CA THR A 74 3.78 -4.25 -11.72
C THR A 74 2.95 -5.47 -11.27
N ALA A 75 2.62 -6.38 -12.19
CA ALA A 75 1.87 -7.59 -11.83
C ALA A 75 2.68 -8.50 -10.87
N LYS A 76 4.00 -8.64 -11.06
CA LYS A 76 4.87 -9.40 -10.16
C LYS A 76 4.96 -8.79 -8.76
N ILE A 77 4.99 -7.46 -8.67
CA ILE A 77 5.24 -6.72 -7.42
C ILE A 77 3.97 -6.52 -6.59
N SER A 78 2.79 -6.52 -7.21
CA SER A 78 1.50 -6.37 -6.54
C SER A 78 1.09 -7.59 -5.68
N SER A 79 2.04 -8.35 -5.15
CA SER A 79 1.83 -9.67 -4.56
C SER A 79 2.43 -9.74 -3.14
N PRO A 80 1.72 -10.31 -2.15
CA PRO A 80 0.33 -10.78 -2.18
C PRO A 80 -0.70 -9.65 -2.00
N VAL A 81 -2.00 -9.99 -2.05
CA VAL A 81 -3.10 -9.04 -1.86
C VAL A 81 -3.08 -8.53 -0.43
N GLN A 82 -2.92 -7.23 -0.24
CA GLN A 82 -2.73 -6.64 1.08
C GLN A 82 -3.92 -5.72 1.44
N VAL A 83 -4.57 -6.04 2.55
CA VAL A 83 -5.63 -5.24 3.19
C VAL A 83 -5.18 -4.89 4.60
N ILE A 84 -5.37 -3.65 5.03
CA ILE A 84 -5.02 -3.20 6.39
C ILE A 84 -6.29 -2.60 6.99
N ALA A 85 -6.67 -3.04 8.18
CA ALA A 85 -7.83 -2.54 8.89
C ALA A 85 -7.45 -2.07 10.29
N ASP A 86 -8.13 -1.04 10.76
CA ASP A 86 -8.32 -0.79 12.18
C ASP A 86 -9.12 -1.96 12.78
N CYS A 87 -8.73 -2.46 13.96
CA CYS A 87 -9.37 -3.63 14.53
C CYS A 87 -10.86 -3.45 14.83
N GLU A 88 -11.35 -2.25 15.20
CA GLU A 88 -12.80 -2.02 15.39
C GLU A 88 -13.59 -2.24 14.09
N PHE A 89 -12.93 -2.03 12.95
CA PHE A 89 -13.51 -2.11 11.61
C PHE A 89 -13.08 -3.38 10.87
N PHE A 90 -12.52 -4.38 11.57
CA PHE A 90 -12.14 -5.65 10.97
C PHE A 90 -13.31 -6.35 10.26
N HIS A 91 -14.53 -6.17 10.77
CA HIS A 91 -15.77 -6.70 10.19
C HIS A 91 -16.07 -6.20 8.76
N ASP A 92 -15.43 -5.13 8.29
CA ASP A 92 -15.54 -4.62 6.92
C ASP A 92 -14.63 -5.36 5.92
N VAL A 93 -13.56 -6.01 6.39
CA VAL A 93 -12.56 -6.71 5.56
C VAL A 93 -13.20 -7.74 4.61
N PRO A 94 -14.16 -8.60 5.03
CA PRO A 94 -14.83 -9.54 4.13
C PRO A 94 -15.46 -8.86 2.90
N ALA A 95 -16.08 -7.70 3.09
CA ALA A 95 -16.73 -6.97 1.99
C ALA A 95 -15.70 -6.45 0.98
N ILE A 96 -14.52 -6.05 1.45
CA ILE A 96 -13.40 -5.61 0.61
C ILE A 96 -12.81 -6.79 -0.17
N ILE A 97 -12.59 -7.94 0.47
CA ILE A 97 -12.13 -9.17 -0.19
C ILE A 97 -13.14 -9.64 -1.25
N ALA A 98 -14.43 -9.62 -0.93
CA ALA A 98 -15.50 -9.97 -1.87
C ALA A 98 -15.52 -9.06 -3.12
N ARG A 99 -15.03 -7.83 -3.05
CA ARG A 99 -14.86 -6.97 -4.25
C ARG A 99 -13.82 -7.54 -5.21
N CYS A 100 -12.74 -8.15 -4.72
CA CYS A 100 -11.72 -8.81 -5.55
C CYS A 100 -12.33 -9.95 -6.37
N HIS A 101 -13.09 -10.83 -5.73
CA HIS A 101 -13.72 -11.97 -6.41
C HIS A 101 -14.72 -11.51 -7.50
N ARG A 102 -15.48 -10.45 -7.20
CA ARG A 102 -16.47 -9.86 -8.11
C ARG A 102 -15.88 -8.98 -9.21
N ALA A 103 -14.65 -8.49 -9.06
CA ALA A 103 -14.01 -7.67 -10.07
C ALA A 103 -13.98 -8.39 -11.42
N GLN A 104 -14.26 -7.68 -12.52
CA GLN A 104 -14.14 -8.29 -13.84
C GLN A 104 -12.67 -8.66 -14.13
N SER A 105 -12.46 -9.77 -14.83
CA SER A 105 -11.11 -10.14 -15.28
C SER A 105 -10.57 -9.06 -16.21
N VAL A 106 -9.29 -8.77 -16.05
CA VAL A 106 -8.69 -7.60 -16.68
C VAL A 106 -7.90 -7.98 -17.92
N GLN A 107 -8.13 -7.26 -19.01
CA GLN A 107 -7.14 -7.14 -20.06
C GLN A 107 -6.03 -6.20 -19.57
N LEU A 108 -4.81 -6.72 -19.44
CA LEU A 108 -3.64 -5.98 -18.93
C LEU A 108 -3.45 -4.59 -19.56
N ARG A 109 -3.83 -4.40 -20.83
CA ARG A 109 -3.78 -3.10 -21.53
C ARG A 109 -4.70 -2.02 -20.93
N VAL A 110 -5.85 -2.40 -20.37
CA VAL A 110 -6.84 -1.47 -19.80
C VAL A 110 -6.36 -0.89 -18.45
N LEU A 111 -5.54 -1.64 -17.71
CA LEU A 111 -4.88 -1.13 -16.50
C LEU A 111 -3.92 0.01 -16.82
N GLY A 112 -3.37 0.06 -18.04
CA GLY A 112 -2.45 1.13 -18.40
C GLY A 112 -3.12 2.49 -18.49
N THR A 113 -4.34 2.53 -19.03
CA THR A 113 -5.17 3.73 -19.07
C THR A 113 -5.70 4.15 -17.70
N ASP A 114 -6.12 3.19 -16.87
CA ASP A 114 -6.65 3.51 -15.53
C ASP A 114 -5.52 3.89 -14.57
N ARG A 115 -4.32 3.29 -14.66
CA ARG A 115 -3.17 3.66 -13.81
C ARG A 115 -2.46 4.93 -14.24
N ALA A 116 -2.43 5.25 -15.54
CA ALA A 116 -1.91 6.55 -16.00
C ALA A 116 -2.71 7.72 -15.40
N ARG A 117 -4.00 7.52 -15.14
CA ARG A 117 -4.86 8.48 -14.42
C ARG A 117 -4.56 8.55 -12.91
N LEU A 118 -3.95 7.51 -12.32
CA LEU A 118 -3.50 7.53 -10.92
C LEU A 118 -2.20 8.31 -10.73
N GLY A 119 -1.34 8.37 -11.75
CA GLY A 119 -0.04 9.06 -11.72
C GLY A 119 -0.01 10.46 -12.34
N LEU A 120 -1.03 10.86 -13.12
CA LEU A 120 -1.16 12.23 -13.60
C LEU A 120 -1.74 13.09 -12.46
N GLY A 121 -0.89 13.95 -11.91
CA GLY A 121 -1.25 14.89 -10.86
C GLY A 121 -2.58 15.60 -11.12
N ALA A 122 -3.48 15.48 -10.13
CA ALA A 122 -4.24 16.59 -9.58
C ALA A 122 -4.87 17.58 -10.58
N LEU A 123 -5.77 17.11 -11.43
CA LEU A 123 -6.72 18.02 -12.08
C LEU A 123 -8.16 17.53 -11.86
N ARG A 124 -8.72 17.94 -10.72
CA ARG A 124 -10.17 18.14 -10.44
C ARG A 124 -11.04 16.94 -10.02
N PHE A 125 -10.51 15.88 -9.44
CA PHE A 125 -11.34 14.84 -8.83
C PHE A 125 -11.46 15.03 -7.33
N LYS A 126 -12.69 14.95 -6.79
CA LYS A 126 -12.91 14.78 -5.34
C LYS A 126 -12.21 13.51 -4.89
N GLU A 127 -11.56 13.54 -3.73
CA GLU A 127 -10.76 12.45 -3.17
C GLU A 127 -11.49 11.10 -3.15
N GLU A 128 -12.78 11.11 -2.77
CA GLU A 128 -13.66 9.93 -2.81
C GLU A 128 -13.72 9.25 -4.19
N LYS A 129 -13.71 10.03 -5.28
CA LYS A 129 -13.72 9.49 -6.65
C LYS A 129 -12.37 8.87 -7.01
N MET A 130 -11.28 9.40 -6.47
CA MET A 130 -9.95 8.84 -6.65
C MET A 130 -9.80 7.53 -5.88
N ASP A 131 -10.30 7.47 -4.65
CA ASP A 131 -10.28 6.24 -3.85
C ASP A 131 -11.13 5.14 -4.47
N ALA A 132 -12.35 5.44 -4.93
CA ALA A 132 -13.17 4.48 -5.66
C ALA A 132 -12.44 3.89 -6.88
N MET A 133 -11.78 4.76 -7.67
CA MET A 133 -11.00 4.33 -8.82
C MET A 133 -9.77 3.49 -8.42
N ARG A 134 -9.08 3.87 -7.34
CA ARG A 134 -7.94 3.11 -6.81
C ARG A 134 -8.37 1.73 -6.32
N ILE A 135 -9.50 1.64 -5.60
CA ILE A 135 -10.06 0.37 -5.13
C ILE A 135 -10.44 -0.52 -6.32
N ASP A 136 -11.02 0.04 -7.38
CA ASP A 136 -11.32 -0.73 -8.59
C ASP A 136 -10.05 -1.29 -9.26
N VAL A 137 -9.00 -0.47 -9.36
CA VAL A 137 -7.69 -0.91 -9.87
C VAL A 137 -7.08 -1.97 -8.95
N TRP A 138 -7.20 -1.80 -7.64
CA TRP A 138 -6.74 -2.76 -6.64
C TRP A 138 -7.48 -4.08 -6.77
N ALA A 139 -8.82 -4.09 -6.77
CA ALA A 139 -9.62 -5.31 -6.81
C ALA A 139 -9.33 -6.14 -8.07
N ARG A 140 -9.13 -5.45 -9.19
CA ARG A 140 -8.70 -6.04 -10.47
C ARG A 140 -7.32 -6.70 -10.39
N LEU A 141 -6.34 -6.02 -9.78
CA LEU A 141 -5.02 -6.56 -9.51
C LEU A 141 -5.06 -7.75 -8.56
N ALA A 142 -5.82 -7.60 -7.48
CA ALA A 142 -5.99 -8.61 -6.45
C ALA A 142 -6.57 -9.89 -7.04
N LYS A 143 -7.58 -9.79 -7.91
CA LYS A 143 -8.12 -10.95 -8.64
C LYS A 143 -7.06 -11.70 -9.46
N MET A 144 -6.16 -10.98 -10.13
CA MET A 144 -5.07 -11.60 -10.89
C MET A 144 -4.03 -12.26 -9.97
N ASN A 145 -3.69 -11.62 -8.85
CA ASN A 145 -2.77 -12.19 -7.86
C ASN A 145 -3.37 -13.44 -7.19
N LEU A 146 -4.64 -13.41 -6.83
CA LEU A 146 -5.35 -14.56 -6.28
C LEU A 146 -5.34 -15.76 -7.23
N ALA A 147 -5.52 -15.53 -8.54
CA ALA A 147 -5.45 -16.59 -9.54
C ALA A 147 -4.04 -17.20 -9.73
N THR A 148 -2.99 -16.50 -9.29
CA THR A 148 -1.59 -16.92 -9.52
C THR A 148 -0.89 -17.42 -8.27
N ARG A 149 -1.14 -16.80 -7.11
CA ARG A 149 -0.51 -17.16 -5.83
C ARG A 149 -1.48 -17.72 -4.80
N ASN A 150 -2.78 -17.49 -4.97
CA ASN A 150 -3.80 -17.96 -4.04
C ASN A 150 -3.49 -17.56 -2.58
N GLU A 151 -3.06 -16.31 -2.38
CA GLU A 151 -2.64 -15.76 -1.07
C GLU A 151 -3.20 -14.34 -0.83
N ILE A 152 -3.66 -14.07 0.40
CA ILE A 152 -4.05 -12.76 0.93
C ILE A 152 -3.28 -12.49 2.22
N GLN A 153 -2.87 -11.24 2.40
CA GLN A 153 -2.33 -10.71 3.63
C GLN A 153 -3.29 -9.67 4.24
N ILE A 154 -3.57 -9.81 5.53
CA ILE A 154 -4.43 -8.93 6.30
C ILE A 154 -3.63 -8.32 7.45
N GLY A 155 -3.47 -7.02 7.44
CA GLY A 155 -2.89 -6.25 8.54
C GLY A 155 -4.01 -5.76 9.46
N ILE A 156 -3.84 -5.96 10.76
CA ILE A 156 -4.74 -5.45 11.79
C ILE A 156 -3.94 -4.48 12.64
N TRP A 157 -4.36 -3.22 12.67
CA TRP A 157 -3.81 -2.20 13.54
C TRP A 157 -4.61 -2.12 14.82
N ILE A 158 -3.93 -2.20 15.95
CA ILE A 158 -4.53 -2.12 17.29
C ILE A 158 -3.96 -0.87 17.98
N HIS A 159 -4.81 0.15 18.11
CA HIS A 159 -4.43 1.42 18.71
C HIS A 159 -4.48 1.35 20.25
N ARG A 160 -3.71 2.22 20.92
CA ARG A 160 -3.49 2.16 22.37
C ARG A 160 -4.77 2.24 23.20
N ASP A 161 -5.70 3.10 22.80
CA ASP A 161 -6.87 3.43 23.63
C ASP A 161 -8.09 2.55 23.36
N ILE A 162 -7.90 1.41 22.68
CA ILE A 162 -9.01 0.56 22.27
C ILE A 162 -9.56 -0.27 23.42
N ASN A 163 -10.88 -0.39 23.46
CA ASN A 163 -11.52 -1.45 24.21
C ASN A 163 -11.53 -2.70 23.35
N LEU A 164 -10.74 -3.72 23.71
CA LEU A 164 -10.70 -4.98 22.96
C LEU A 164 -11.96 -5.83 23.12
N ALA A 165 -12.75 -5.64 24.18
CA ALA A 165 -13.90 -6.51 24.45
C ALA A 165 -14.92 -6.57 23.28
N PRO A 166 -15.38 -5.45 22.69
CA PRO A 166 -16.25 -5.48 21.51
C PRO A 166 -15.61 -6.15 20.28
N PHE A 167 -14.30 -5.96 20.09
CA PHE A 167 -13.55 -6.61 19.02
C PHE A 167 -13.53 -8.13 19.22
N LEU A 168 -13.18 -8.59 20.42
CA LEU A 168 -13.17 -10.00 20.82
C LEU A 168 -14.56 -10.65 20.69
N ASP A 169 -15.61 -9.97 21.15
CA ASP A 169 -17.00 -10.45 21.10
C ASP A 169 -17.49 -10.70 19.66
N THR A 170 -16.94 -9.96 18.69
CA THR A 170 -17.31 -10.05 17.27
C THR A 170 -16.24 -10.73 16.41
N LEU A 171 -15.14 -11.17 17.03
CA LEU A 171 -13.98 -11.67 16.32
C LEU A 171 -14.27 -12.98 15.61
N GLU A 172 -14.86 -13.93 16.31
CA GLU A 172 -15.21 -15.26 15.77
C GLU A 172 -16.09 -15.12 14.52
N GLU A 173 -17.16 -14.31 14.60
CA GLU A 173 -18.04 -14.07 13.46
C GLU A 173 -17.31 -13.34 12.31
N SER A 174 -16.43 -12.38 12.64
CA SER A 174 -15.67 -11.64 11.63
C SER A 174 -14.65 -12.53 10.93
N VAL A 175 -13.98 -13.41 11.67
CA VAL A 175 -13.07 -14.43 11.14
C VAL A 175 -13.84 -15.36 10.23
N ASP A 176 -14.96 -15.93 10.66
CA ASP A 176 -15.81 -16.78 9.82
C ASP A 176 -16.20 -16.10 8.51
N ARG A 177 -16.58 -14.81 8.56
CA ARG A 177 -16.90 -14.04 7.36
C ARG A 177 -15.68 -13.83 6.46
N VAL A 178 -14.50 -13.57 7.04
CA VAL A 178 -13.24 -13.48 6.28
C VAL A 178 -12.93 -14.82 5.63
N MET A 179 -13.01 -15.92 6.38
CA MET A 179 -12.77 -17.29 5.92
C MET A 179 -13.69 -17.66 4.76
N ASN A 180 -14.98 -17.35 4.88
CA ASN A 180 -15.94 -17.52 3.81
C ASN A 180 -15.64 -16.64 2.58
N ALA A 181 -15.12 -15.42 2.80
CA ALA A 181 -14.78 -14.50 1.72
C ALA A 181 -13.49 -14.92 0.98
N ILE A 182 -12.48 -15.43 1.68
CA ILE A 182 -11.23 -15.91 1.08
C ILE A 182 -11.40 -17.30 0.43
N GLY A 183 -12.29 -18.15 0.96
CA GLY A 183 -12.51 -19.51 0.48
C GLY A 183 -11.29 -20.40 0.72
N THR A 184 -10.66 -20.88 -0.36
CA THR A 184 -9.49 -21.79 -0.29
C THR A 184 -8.15 -21.07 -0.41
N VAL A 185 -8.15 -19.75 -0.23
CA VAL A 185 -6.97 -18.89 -0.35
C VAL A 185 -6.20 -18.92 0.96
N LEU A 186 -4.87 -19.02 0.89
CA LEU A 186 -4.02 -18.90 2.08
C LEU A 186 -4.09 -17.46 2.61
N ALA A 187 -4.47 -17.30 3.87
CA ALA A 187 -4.47 -15.99 4.52
C ALA A 187 -3.31 -15.89 5.51
N THR A 188 -2.59 -14.77 5.48
CA THR A 188 -1.66 -14.38 6.56
C THR A 188 -2.24 -13.18 7.29
N VAL A 189 -2.50 -13.32 8.58
CA VAL A 189 -3.01 -12.23 9.43
C VAL A 189 -1.87 -11.69 10.28
N SER A 190 -1.71 -10.38 10.30
CA SER A 190 -0.55 -9.70 10.85
C SER A 190 -0.99 -8.56 11.76
N PHE A 191 -0.52 -8.56 13.01
CA PHE A 191 -0.92 -7.57 14.01
C PHE A 191 0.16 -6.52 14.26
N ASP A 192 -0.21 -5.24 14.26
CA ASP A 192 0.62 -4.11 14.64
C ASP A 192 0.00 -3.39 15.86
N TRP A 193 0.63 -3.57 17.02
CA TRP A 193 0.20 -3.02 18.30
C TRP A 193 0.90 -1.69 18.56
N GLU A 194 0.13 -0.64 18.85
CA GLU A 194 0.68 0.65 19.22
C GLU A 194 1.36 0.61 20.61
N ASN A 195 0.76 -0.11 21.57
CA ASN A 195 1.31 -0.30 22.91
C ASN A 195 1.58 -1.78 23.17
N ARG A 196 2.85 -2.16 23.34
CA ARG A 196 3.29 -3.57 23.43
C ARG A 196 3.37 -4.10 24.87
N GLU A 197 2.92 -3.33 25.85
CA GLU A 197 3.04 -3.73 27.26
C GLU A 197 1.81 -4.53 27.76
N GLU A 198 0.77 -4.68 26.93
CA GLU A 198 -0.52 -5.34 27.26
C GLU A 198 -0.76 -6.59 26.38
N VAL A 199 0.24 -7.47 26.26
CA VAL A 199 0.23 -8.61 25.30
C VAL A 199 -0.51 -9.85 25.84
N ASP A 200 -0.86 -9.90 27.13
CA ASP A 200 -1.48 -11.09 27.72
C ASP A 200 -2.89 -11.38 27.14
N GLU A 201 -3.63 -10.35 26.71
CA GLU A 201 -4.92 -10.52 25.99
C GLU A 201 -4.73 -10.82 24.49
N ALA A 202 -3.52 -10.63 23.95
CA ALA A 202 -3.23 -10.83 22.53
C ALA A 202 -3.10 -12.33 22.15
N ASP A 203 -2.68 -13.18 23.08
CA ASP A 203 -2.54 -14.61 22.82
C ASP A 203 -3.89 -15.28 22.57
N GLU A 204 -4.95 -14.89 23.29
CA GLU A 204 -6.31 -15.38 23.03
C GLU A 204 -6.80 -14.95 21.63
N VAL A 205 -6.51 -13.71 21.20
CA VAL A 205 -6.80 -13.24 19.84
C VAL A 205 -6.10 -14.11 18.81
N PHE A 206 -4.81 -14.41 19.00
CA PHE A 206 -4.04 -15.17 18.02
C PHE A 206 -4.56 -16.59 17.84
N ASP A 207 -4.89 -17.26 18.94
CA ASP A 207 -5.39 -18.63 18.92
C ASP A 207 -6.75 -18.72 18.20
N MET A 208 -7.58 -17.67 18.26
CA MET A 208 -8.85 -17.61 17.51
C MET A 208 -8.68 -17.51 15.99
N PHE A 209 -7.53 -17.03 15.52
CA PHE A 209 -7.23 -16.95 14.08
C PHE A 209 -6.48 -18.16 13.55
N GLU A 210 -5.90 -19.02 14.40
CA GLU A 210 -5.15 -20.18 13.93
C GLU A 210 -6.10 -21.23 13.33
N ASP A 211 -6.01 -21.40 12.00
CA ASP A 211 -6.75 -22.40 11.23
C ASP A 211 -5.81 -22.98 10.16
N GLU A 212 -6.18 -24.11 9.53
CA GLU A 212 -5.38 -24.79 8.50
C GLU A 212 -5.03 -23.88 7.30
N VAL A 213 -5.84 -22.85 7.04
CA VAL A 213 -5.65 -21.89 5.94
C VAL A 213 -5.27 -20.48 6.39
N VAL A 214 -5.10 -20.25 7.71
CA VAL A 214 -4.74 -18.95 8.28
C VAL A 214 -3.43 -19.05 9.04
N GLN A 215 -2.44 -18.30 8.58
CA GLN A 215 -1.19 -18.12 9.31
C GLN A 215 -1.23 -16.83 10.11
N VAL A 216 -1.13 -16.95 11.44
CA VAL A 216 -1.04 -15.80 12.32
C VAL A 216 0.41 -15.35 12.50
N VAL A 217 0.65 -14.08 12.20
CA VAL A 217 1.91 -13.39 12.46
C VAL A 217 1.71 -12.52 13.68
N LYS A 218 2.14 -13.07 14.83
CA LYS A 218 2.02 -12.43 16.15
C LYS A 218 2.79 -11.11 16.26
N GLU A 219 3.81 -10.91 15.42
CA GLU A 219 4.64 -9.71 15.47
C GLU A 219 5.00 -9.19 14.05
N MET A 220 4.37 -8.08 13.66
CA MET A 220 4.77 -7.26 12.50
C MET A 220 5.98 -6.36 12.76
N ALA A 221 6.39 -6.20 14.02
CA ALA A 221 7.35 -5.19 14.49
C ALA A 221 8.73 -5.17 13.82
N THR A 222 9.09 -6.20 13.07
CA THR A 222 10.36 -6.19 12.35
C THR A 222 10.26 -5.19 11.19
N VAL A 223 11.16 -4.21 11.16
CA VAL A 223 11.24 -3.18 10.10
C VAL A 223 11.22 -3.81 8.70
N ALA A 224 11.81 -5.00 8.55
CA ALA A 224 11.80 -5.77 7.31
C ALA A 224 10.38 -6.12 6.84
N ARG A 225 9.49 -6.53 7.75
CA ARG A 225 8.11 -6.90 7.43
C ARG A 225 7.27 -5.69 7.09
N LEU A 226 7.33 -4.62 7.87
CA LEU A 226 6.58 -3.39 7.54
C LEU A 226 7.04 -2.77 6.20
N ALA A 227 8.31 -2.92 5.85
CA ALA A 227 8.83 -2.53 4.53
C ALA A 227 8.21 -3.34 3.37
N GLU A 228 7.79 -4.60 3.58
CA GLU A 228 7.05 -5.38 2.56
C GLU A 228 5.69 -4.76 2.23
N TRP A 229 5.08 -4.09 3.22
CA TRP A 229 3.83 -3.34 3.09
C TRP A 229 4.06 -1.89 2.64
N GLY A 230 5.32 -1.45 2.54
CA GLY A 230 5.69 -0.09 2.17
C GLY A 230 5.35 0.95 3.23
N VAL A 231 5.33 0.56 4.51
CA VAL A 231 5.09 1.46 5.65
C VAL A 231 6.15 1.29 6.73
N SER A 232 6.25 2.28 7.61
CA SER A 232 7.05 2.17 8.84
C SER A 232 6.24 1.76 10.06
N ARG A 233 4.92 2.03 10.07
CA ARG A 233 3.91 1.63 11.07
C ARG A 233 2.52 1.72 10.45
N PHE A 234 1.57 0.89 10.87
CA PHE A 234 0.17 1.04 10.43
C PHE A 234 -0.50 2.28 11.01
N GLU A 235 -0.15 2.70 12.23
CA GLU A 235 -0.62 3.94 12.87
C GLU A 235 -0.61 5.15 11.91
N LYS A 236 0.46 5.29 11.11
CA LYS A 236 0.61 6.42 10.18
C LYS A 236 -0.45 6.45 9.09
N LEU A 237 -1.05 5.30 8.77
CA LEU A 237 -2.09 5.18 7.77
C LEU A 237 -3.45 5.68 8.31
N PHE A 238 -3.67 5.59 9.61
CA PHE A 238 -4.98 5.84 10.21
C PHE A 238 -5.05 7.21 10.89
N ARG A 239 -3.95 7.69 11.47
CA ARG A 239 -3.91 8.97 12.21
C ARG A 239 -3.66 10.22 11.35
N TYR A 240 -3.02 10.07 10.20
CA TYR A 240 -2.73 11.21 9.33
C TYR A 240 -3.74 11.25 8.18
N THR A 241 -4.30 12.44 7.95
CA THR A 241 -5.01 12.74 6.70
C THR A 241 -4.05 12.50 5.52
N ASP A 242 -4.56 12.03 4.38
CA ASP A 242 -3.77 11.57 3.23
C ASP A 242 -2.76 12.62 2.67
N GLU A 243 -2.90 13.90 3.03
CA GLU A 243 -1.93 14.96 2.76
C GLU A 243 -0.61 14.82 3.56
N GLY A 244 -0.63 14.26 4.77
CA GLY A 244 0.55 14.06 5.62
C GLY A 244 1.37 12.81 5.26
N LEU A 245 0.75 11.81 4.61
CA LEU A 245 1.41 10.58 4.17
C LEU A 245 2.36 10.80 2.98
N LYS A 246 2.17 11.86 2.18
CA LYS A 246 3.06 12.21 1.06
C LYS A 246 4.40 12.79 1.50
N ILE A 247 4.56 13.18 2.76
CA ILE A 247 5.75 13.89 3.27
C ILE A 247 6.72 12.92 3.99
N ALA A 248 6.27 11.73 4.38
CA ALA A 248 7.09 10.79 5.15
C ALA A 248 8.11 9.99 4.32
N ASP A 249 8.17 10.20 3.00
CA ASP A 249 9.14 9.57 2.08
C ASP A 249 10.39 10.45 1.82
N ASP A 250 10.48 11.62 2.45
CA ASP A 250 11.72 12.41 2.42
C ASP A 250 12.72 11.81 3.41
N ARG A 251 13.57 10.96 2.83
CA ARG A 251 14.97 10.68 3.17
C ARG A 251 15.46 11.32 4.48
N GLY A 252 15.98 10.46 5.35
CA GLY A 252 16.81 10.86 6.48
C GLY A 252 17.79 11.98 6.08
N SER A 253 17.65 13.10 6.78
CA SER A 253 18.71 14.07 6.98
C SER A 253 19.03 14.05 8.46
N GLU A 254 19.86 13.08 8.84
CA GLU A 254 20.79 13.30 9.92
C GLU A 254 21.84 14.32 9.45
N ASP A 255 22.25 15.15 10.42
CA ASP A 255 23.44 16.00 10.46
C ASP A 255 23.52 17.30 9.66
N GLY A 256 23.73 18.38 10.42
CA GLY A 256 24.67 19.42 10.03
C GLY A 256 24.48 20.79 10.66
N SER A 257 25.17 21.02 11.79
CA SER A 257 25.90 22.26 12.18
C SER A 257 25.12 23.58 12.31
N GLU A 258 24.99 24.12 13.52
CA GLU A 258 25.91 25.07 14.20
C GLU A 258 25.52 26.55 14.00
N ASP A 259 25.72 27.28 15.10
CA ASP A 259 25.94 28.72 15.19
C ASP A 259 24.78 29.70 14.93
N GLY A 260 24.24 30.16 16.05
CA GLY A 260 23.48 31.40 16.15
C GLY A 260 23.66 32.01 17.54
N SER A 261 24.84 32.60 17.79
CA SER A 261 25.12 33.45 18.94
C SER A 261 24.07 34.58 19.04
N GLY A 262 23.14 34.45 19.99
CA GLY A 262 22.21 35.51 20.37
C GLY A 262 22.97 36.56 21.18
N MET A 263 23.31 37.67 20.53
CA MET A 263 23.81 38.88 21.14
C MET A 263 22.64 39.54 21.88
N GLU A 264 22.69 39.53 23.22
CA GLU A 264 21.80 40.34 24.05
C GLU A 264 22.10 41.82 23.79
N VAL A 265 21.08 42.56 23.34
CA VAL A 265 21.09 44.02 23.34
C VAL A 265 20.23 44.44 24.51
N ASP A 266 20.88 44.96 25.53
CA ASP A 266 20.26 45.62 26.68
C ASP A 266 19.40 46.79 26.21
N GLU A 267 18.12 46.77 26.58
CA GLU A 267 17.27 47.95 26.65
C GLU A 267 16.92 48.22 28.13
N GLU A 268 17.20 49.47 28.52
CA GLU A 268 16.64 50.25 29.64
C GLU A 268 17.33 50.28 31.03
N TYR A 269 17.68 51.54 31.36
CA TYR A 269 18.05 52.20 32.64
C TYR A 269 19.52 52.30 33.05
#